data_AF-A0A496UGF3-F1
#
_entry.id   AF-A0A496UGF3-F1
#
_cell.length_a   1.000
_cell.length_b   1.000
_cell.length_c   1.000
_cell.angle_alpha   90.00
_cell.angle_beta   90.00
_cell.angle_gamma   90.00
#
_symmetry.space_group_name_H-M   'P 1'
#
loop_
_entity.id
_entity.type
_entity.pdbx_description
1 polymer ?
#
loop_
_entity_poly.entity_id
_entity_poly.type
_entity_poly.pdbx_seq_one_letter_code
_entity_poly.pdbx_strand_id
1 'polypeptide(L)'
;MFRLSSVAALALAIAYGLQLPLPFLVPLFAFMFAAAPAPPMGAKSLFGLLLVVIVTLSIGLLLIPMLLHYQLTAILVVAVGLYFSSYLTLNMGKAIFGTFLTVGFTLISAAGTVSFSMALMVIQSLVIGITVAVFCHWMIYPWLPEDPAPAGKVAAKPSTPEQSNWIALRSTIIVLPVYWVVLVNPAAYMSVVMKAVLLGQQSSTIDAKSAGVELLGSTALGGVFAVFFWMVLGIYTNLWMFFLWML
;
A
#
# COMPACT_ATOMS: atom_id res chain seq x y z
N MET A 1 20.11 -7.50 4.61
CA MET A 1 20.13 -7.13 3.17
C MET A 1 19.86 -8.33 2.27
N PHE A 2 20.66 -9.40 2.32
CA PHE A 2 20.45 -10.60 1.46
C PHE A 2 19.04 -11.23 1.54
N ARG A 3 18.41 -11.29 2.72
CA ARG A 3 17.02 -11.79 2.84
C ARG A 3 16.03 -10.92 2.07
N LEU A 4 16.14 -9.60 2.22
CA LEU A 4 15.20 -8.63 1.65
C LEU A 4 15.23 -8.65 0.11
N SER A 5 16.43 -8.68 -0.48
CA SER A 5 16.55 -8.78 -1.94
C SER A 5 16.16 -10.16 -2.46
N SER A 6 16.55 -11.25 -1.76
CA SER A 6 16.14 -12.62 -2.15
C SER A 6 14.63 -12.81 -2.11
N VAL A 7 13.94 -12.27 -1.09
CA VAL A 7 12.47 -12.36 -0.97
C VAL A 7 11.77 -11.53 -2.04
N ALA A 8 12.25 -10.33 -2.32
CA ALA A 8 11.71 -9.51 -3.40
C ALA A 8 11.95 -10.14 -4.78
N ALA A 9 13.15 -10.67 -5.04
CA ALA A 9 13.51 -11.32 -6.30
C ALA A 9 12.68 -12.59 -6.53
N LEU A 10 12.54 -13.45 -5.51
CA LEU A 10 11.75 -14.68 -5.61
C LEU A 10 10.26 -14.37 -5.80
N ALA A 11 9.73 -13.39 -5.07
CA ALA A 11 8.36 -12.92 -5.23
C ALA A 11 8.09 -12.42 -6.65
N LEU A 12 9.04 -11.70 -7.25
CA LEU A 12 8.97 -11.24 -8.63
C LEU A 12 9.04 -12.40 -9.63
N ALA A 13 9.96 -13.34 -9.46
CA ALA A 13 10.07 -14.51 -10.33
C ALA A 13 8.76 -15.33 -10.33
N ILE A 14 8.17 -15.57 -9.16
CA ILE A 14 6.90 -16.29 -9.04
C ILE A 14 5.75 -15.48 -9.64
N ALA A 15 5.68 -14.18 -9.38
CA ALA A 15 4.59 -13.35 -9.88
C ALA A 15 4.56 -13.24 -11.41
N TYR A 16 5.72 -13.06 -12.03
CA TYR A 16 5.85 -13.03 -13.48
C TYR A 16 5.76 -14.42 -14.11
N GLY A 17 6.26 -15.46 -13.43
CA GLY A 17 6.15 -16.85 -13.88
C GLY A 17 4.70 -17.36 -13.88
N LEU A 18 3.89 -16.95 -12.91
CA LEU A 18 2.46 -17.26 -12.82
C LEU A 18 1.57 -16.31 -13.63
N GLN A 19 2.14 -15.33 -14.34
CA GLN A 19 1.41 -14.34 -15.15
C GLN A 19 0.26 -13.68 -14.38
N LEU A 20 0.53 -13.26 -13.13
CA LEU A 20 -0.48 -12.60 -12.30
C LEU A 20 -0.97 -11.29 -12.95
N PRO A 21 -2.22 -10.84 -12.70
CA PRO A 21 -2.77 -9.65 -13.35
C PRO A 21 -1.97 -8.37 -13.08
N LEU A 22 -1.44 -8.24 -11.87
CA LEU A 22 -0.55 -7.13 -11.45
C LEU A 22 0.68 -7.71 -10.75
N PRO A 23 1.67 -8.23 -11.50
CA PRO A 23 2.76 -9.04 -10.94
C PRO A 23 3.73 -8.18 -10.11
N PHE A 24 3.80 -6.87 -10.36
CA PHE A 24 4.63 -5.93 -9.59
C PHE A 24 4.17 -5.72 -8.14
N LEU A 25 2.92 -6.06 -7.80
CA LEU A 25 2.42 -5.92 -6.42
C LEU A 25 3.07 -6.91 -5.46
N VAL A 26 3.39 -8.12 -5.94
CA VAL A 26 3.96 -9.18 -5.12
C VAL A 26 5.32 -8.82 -4.54
N PRO A 27 6.33 -8.39 -5.34
CA PRO A 27 7.62 -7.97 -4.80
C PRO A 27 7.50 -6.71 -3.92
N LEU A 28 6.54 -5.82 -4.19
CA LEU A 28 6.28 -4.66 -3.35
C LEU A 28 5.82 -5.07 -1.94
N PHE A 29 4.84 -5.99 -1.84
CA PHE A 29 4.40 -6.53 -0.55
C PHE A 29 5.49 -7.37 0.11
N ALA A 30 6.24 -8.15 -0.66
CA ALA A 30 7.35 -8.94 -0.16
C ALA A 30 8.42 -8.05 0.49
N PHE A 31 8.78 -6.94 -0.15
CA PHE A 31 9.67 -5.92 0.40
C PHE A 31 9.07 -5.26 1.65
N MET A 32 7.80 -4.83 1.59
CA MET A 32 7.14 -4.17 2.73
C MET A 32 7.10 -5.05 3.98
N PHE A 33 6.83 -6.35 3.82
CA PHE A 33 6.85 -7.31 4.93
C PHE A 33 8.26 -7.69 5.36
N ALA A 34 9.25 -7.65 4.46
CA ALA A 34 10.66 -7.93 4.78
C ALA A 34 11.39 -6.76 5.45
N ALA A 35 10.92 -5.54 5.23
CA ALA A 35 11.57 -4.31 5.68
C ALA A 35 11.46 -4.10 7.20
N ALA A 36 10.38 -4.61 7.82
CA ALA A 36 10.30 -4.67 9.28
C ALA A 36 11.06 -5.92 9.78
N PRO A 37 12.00 -5.79 10.74
CA PRO A 37 12.67 -6.94 11.33
C PRO A 37 11.69 -7.71 12.22
N ALA A 38 10.93 -8.60 11.61
CA ALA A 38 9.94 -9.43 12.25
C ALA A 38 9.90 -10.82 11.61
N PRO A 39 9.59 -11.87 12.39
CA PRO A 39 9.37 -13.20 11.82
C PRO A 39 8.22 -13.17 10.80
N PRO A 40 8.23 -14.08 9.81
CA PRO A 40 7.22 -14.09 8.77
C PRO A 40 5.85 -14.29 9.38
N MET A 41 4.84 -13.62 8.82
CA MET A 41 3.47 -13.68 9.33
C MET A 41 3.01 -15.14 9.45
N GLY A 42 2.54 -15.54 10.64
CA GLY A 42 1.95 -16.85 10.84
C GLY A 42 0.65 -17.02 10.04
N ALA A 43 0.27 -18.26 9.71
CA ALA A 43 -0.92 -18.55 8.91
C ALA A 43 -2.22 -17.90 9.45
N LYS A 44 -2.37 -17.80 10.78
CA LYS A 44 -3.49 -17.10 11.44
C LYS A 44 -3.49 -15.59 11.15
N SER A 45 -2.32 -14.96 11.17
CA SER A 45 -2.17 -13.53 10.87
C SER A 45 -2.40 -13.25 9.39
N LEU A 46 -1.95 -14.14 8.49
CA LEU A 46 -2.24 -14.06 7.06
C LEU A 46 -3.75 -14.12 6.81
N PHE A 47 -4.45 -15.10 7.39
CA PHE A 47 -5.90 -15.20 7.25
C PHE A 47 -6.62 -13.95 7.78
N GLY A 48 -6.20 -13.46 8.95
CA GLY A 48 -6.70 -12.20 9.51
C GLY A 48 -6.49 -11.02 8.57
N LEU A 49 -5.29 -10.88 8.00
CA LEU A 49 -4.97 -9.82 7.04
C LEU A 49 -5.81 -9.92 5.76
N LEU A 50 -5.94 -11.11 5.18
CA LEU A 50 -6.74 -11.32 3.98
C LEU A 50 -8.22 -10.99 4.20
N LEU A 51 -8.78 -11.42 5.33
CA LEU A 51 -10.15 -11.08 5.70
C LEU A 51 -10.32 -9.56 5.79
N VAL A 52 -9.38 -8.89 6.44
CA VAL A 52 -9.41 -7.42 6.57
C VAL A 52 -9.32 -6.76 5.22
N VAL A 53 -8.40 -7.18 4.35
CA VAL A 53 -8.26 -6.64 3.00
C VAL A 53 -9.55 -6.84 2.21
N ILE A 54 -10.13 -8.03 2.21
CA ILE A 54 -11.38 -8.31 1.50
C ILE A 54 -12.50 -7.42 2.03
N VAL A 55 -12.71 -7.34 3.35
CA VAL A 55 -13.79 -6.53 3.94
C VAL A 55 -13.58 -5.05 3.65
N THR A 56 -12.39 -4.52 3.91
CA THR A 56 -12.09 -3.09 3.76
C THR A 56 -12.15 -2.63 2.30
N LEU A 57 -11.69 -3.44 1.35
CA LEU A 57 -11.77 -3.10 -0.08
C LEU A 57 -13.19 -3.31 -0.64
N SER A 58 -13.95 -4.28 -0.12
CA SER A 58 -15.36 -4.48 -0.51
C SER A 58 -16.23 -3.29 -0.13
N ILE A 59 -15.95 -2.61 1.00
CA ILE A 59 -16.59 -1.34 1.37
C ILE A 59 -16.37 -0.29 0.26
N GLY A 60 -15.16 -0.22 -0.30
CA GLY A 60 -14.86 0.65 -1.45
C GLY A 60 -15.72 0.35 -2.67
N LEU A 61 -16.02 -0.94 -2.91
CA LEU A 61 -16.89 -1.38 -3.99
C LEU A 61 -18.35 -0.98 -3.78
N LEU A 62 -18.84 -1.06 -2.53
CA LEU A 62 -20.20 -0.64 -2.16
C LEU A 62 -20.43 0.87 -2.33
N LEU A 63 -19.36 1.67 -2.34
CA LEU A 63 -19.46 3.11 -2.58
C LEU A 63 -19.71 3.45 -4.04
N ILE A 64 -19.35 2.58 -4.99
CA ILE A 64 -19.51 2.84 -6.43
C ILE A 64 -20.95 3.26 -6.79
N PRO A 65 -22.02 2.50 -6.46
CA PRO A 65 -23.39 2.92 -6.79
C PRO A 65 -23.78 4.24 -6.13
N MET A 66 -23.27 4.49 -4.92
CA MET A 66 -23.52 5.72 -4.17
C MET A 66 -22.82 6.92 -4.84
N LEU A 67 -21.60 6.75 -5.35
CA LEU A 67 -20.91 7.79 -6.13
C LEU A 67 -21.64 8.12 -7.42
N LEU A 68 -22.23 7.13 -8.09
CA LEU A 68 -22.93 7.31 -9.37
C LEU A 68 -24.31 7.98 -9.21
N HIS A 69 -25.04 7.70 -8.11
CA HIS A 69 -26.41 8.21 -7.93
C HIS A 69 -26.50 9.36 -6.91
N TYR A 70 -25.60 9.41 -5.91
CA TYR A 70 -25.65 10.34 -4.78
C TYR A 70 -24.25 10.87 -4.41
N GLN A 71 -23.63 11.61 -5.33
CA GLN A 71 -22.24 12.05 -5.25
C GLN A 71 -21.89 12.80 -3.94
N LEU A 72 -22.75 13.72 -3.48
CA LEU A 72 -22.49 14.49 -2.27
C LEU A 72 -22.50 13.61 -1.00
N THR A 73 -23.49 12.71 -0.90
CA THR A 73 -23.57 11.75 0.21
C THR A 73 -22.38 10.79 0.18
N ALA A 74 -21.96 10.34 -1.00
CA ALA A 74 -20.79 9.48 -1.16
C ALA A 74 -19.50 10.16 -0.68
N ILE A 75 -19.29 11.44 -1.01
CA ILE A 75 -18.13 12.22 -0.56
C ILE A 75 -18.11 12.33 0.97
N LEU A 76 -19.26 12.57 1.60
CA LEU A 76 -19.36 12.62 3.07
C LEU A 76 -19.03 11.27 3.70
N VAL A 77 -19.53 10.17 3.13
CA VAL A 77 -19.20 8.82 3.62
C VAL A 77 -17.71 8.52 3.45
N VAL A 78 -17.09 8.93 2.34
CA VAL A 78 -15.64 8.82 2.14
C VAL A 78 -14.87 9.66 3.15
N ALA A 79 -15.32 10.88 3.46
CA ALA A 79 -14.69 11.73 4.47
C ALA A 79 -14.72 11.08 5.87
N VAL A 80 -15.88 10.54 6.26
CA VAL A 80 -16.03 9.80 7.52
C VAL A 80 -15.16 8.53 7.51
N GLY A 81 -15.13 7.82 6.39
CA GLY A 81 -14.28 6.64 6.17
C GLY A 81 -12.80 6.95 6.34
N LEU A 82 -12.30 8.02 5.71
CA LEU A 82 -10.93 8.52 5.81
C LEU A 82 -10.57 8.95 7.23
N TYR A 83 -11.49 9.62 7.93
CA TYR A 83 -11.31 9.99 9.33
C TYR A 83 -11.17 8.75 10.21
N PHE A 84 -12.10 7.80 10.08
CA PHE A 84 -12.05 6.54 10.82
C PHE A 84 -10.78 5.75 10.50
N SER A 85 -10.36 5.74 9.24
CA SER A 85 -9.13 5.12 8.77
C SER A 85 -7.88 5.73 9.42
N SER A 86 -7.80 7.06 9.43
CA SER A 86 -6.70 7.79 10.05
C SER A 86 -6.71 7.61 11.57
N TYR A 87 -7.89 7.57 12.19
CA TYR A 87 -8.07 7.28 13.60
C TYR A 87 -7.56 5.87 13.96
N LEU A 88 -7.89 4.84 13.16
CA LEU A 88 -7.37 3.48 13.37
C LEU A 88 -5.85 3.41 13.28
N THR A 89 -5.26 4.14 12.33
CA THR A 89 -3.80 4.21 12.13
C THR A 89 -3.11 4.90 13.30
N LEU A 90 -3.62 6.05 13.74
CA LEU A 90 -2.94 6.93 14.70
C LEU A 90 -3.26 6.58 16.16
N ASN A 91 -4.51 6.27 16.50
CA ASN A 91 -4.94 6.01 17.88
C ASN A 91 -4.87 4.54 18.29
N MET A 92 -5.27 3.63 17.41
CA MET A 92 -5.38 2.22 17.77
C MET A 92 -4.11 1.41 17.43
N GLY A 93 -3.09 2.05 16.85
CA GLY A 93 -1.86 1.39 16.39
C GLY A 93 -2.10 0.35 15.28
N LYS A 94 -3.30 0.32 14.68
CA LYS A 94 -3.71 -0.63 13.64
C LYS A 94 -3.43 -0.06 12.25
N ALA A 95 -2.20 0.36 12.01
CA ALA A 95 -1.78 1.05 10.78
C ALA A 95 -2.19 0.30 9.51
N ILE A 96 -2.01 -1.03 9.48
CA ILE A 96 -2.36 -1.87 8.34
C ILE A 96 -3.86 -1.75 7.98
N PHE A 97 -4.74 -1.78 8.98
CA PHE A 97 -6.19 -1.66 8.78
C PHE A 97 -6.54 -0.28 8.21
N GLY A 98 -5.96 0.78 8.78
CA GLY A 98 -6.19 2.13 8.30
C GLY A 98 -5.57 2.39 6.92
N THR A 99 -4.48 1.75 6.53
CA THR A 99 -3.96 1.90 5.16
C THR A 99 -4.90 1.22 4.15
N PHE A 100 -5.29 -0.03 4.36
CA PHE A 100 -6.17 -0.75 3.43
C PHE A 100 -7.58 -0.15 3.35
N LEU A 101 -8.11 0.34 4.47
CA LEU A 101 -9.39 1.03 4.47
C LEU A 101 -9.33 2.34 3.69
N THR A 102 -8.24 3.11 3.82
CA THR A 102 -8.03 4.31 3.01
C THR A 102 -7.93 3.96 1.52
N VAL A 103 -7.21 2.90 1.16
CA VAL A 103 -7.13 2.39 -0.22
C VAL A 103 -8.52 1.99 -0.73
N GLY A 104 -9.35 1.33 0.09
CA GLY A 104 -10.72 0.99 -0.25
C GLY A 104 -11.59 2.22 -0.52
N PHE A 105 -11.62 3.18 0.41
CA PHE A 105 -12.44 4.40 0.30
C PHE A 105 -12.01 5.37 -0.80
N THR A 106 -10.76 5.30 -1.25
CA THR A 106 -10.22 6.26 -2.23
C THR A 106 -9.87 5.61 -3.56
N LEU A 107 -8.95 4.65 -3.57
CA LEU A 107 -8.43 4.04 -4.79
C LEU A 107 -9.46 3.12 -5.44
N ILE A 108 -10.06 2.22 -4.67
CA ILE A 108 -11.00 1.22 -5.20
C ILE A 108 -12.32 1.86 -5.60
N SER A 109 -12.86 2.75 -4.78
CA SER A 109 -14.08 3.50 -5.09
C SER A 109 -13.91 4.34 -6.36
N ALA A 110 -12.78 5.06 -6.53
CA ALA A 110 -12.50 5.85 -7.72
C ALA A 110 -12.19 4.98 -8.95
N ALA A 111 -11.45 3.88 -8.82
CA ALA A 111 -11.22 2.96 -9.93
C ALA A 111 -12.53 2.30 -10.39
N GLY A 112 -13.42 2.02 -9.45
CA GLY A 112 -14.72 1.42 -9.67
C GLY A 112 -15.71 2.30 -10.43
N THR A 113 -15.58 3.64 -10.38
CA THR A 113 -16.40 4.55 -11.21
C THR A 113 -16.06 4.46 -12.69
N VAL A 114 -14.82 4.08 -13.04
CA VAL A 114 -14.39 3.85 -14.42
C VAL A 114 -14.83 2.46 -14.88
N SER A 115 -14.49 1.43 -14.11
CA SER A 115 -14.99 0.08 -14.36
C SER A 115 -14.96 -0.77 -13.10
N PHE A 116 -16.09 -1.41 -12.83
CA PHE A 116 -16.23 -2.35 -11.73
C PHE A 116 -15.25 -3.54 -11.85
N SER A 117 -15.04 -4.02 -13.08
CA SER A 117 -14.11 -5.10 -13.38
C SER A 117 -12.66 -4.76 -13.03
N MET A 118 -12.20 -3.52 -13.28
CA MET A 118 -10.84 -3.13 -12.86
C MET A 118 -10.71 -3.04 -11.34
N ALA A 119 -11.73 -2.55 -10.65
CA ALA A 119 -11.73 -2.54 -9.18
C ALA A 119 -11.63 -3.97 -8.61
N LEU A 120 -12.41 -4.91 -9.14
CA LEU A 120 -12.31 -6.33 -8.76
C LEU A 120 -10.94 -6.94 -9.07
N MET A 121 -10.37 -6.65 -10.24
CA MET A 121 -9.04 -7.13 -10.62
C MET A 121 -7.96 -6.63 -9.65
N VAL A 122 -8.05 -5.38 -9.20
CA VAL A 122 -7.14 -4.81 -8.21
C VAL A 122 -7.29 -5.54 -6.87
N ILE A 123 -8.52 -5.76 -6.39
CA ILE A 123 -8.78 -6.52 -5.15
C ILE A 123 -8.19 -7.92 -5.22
N GLN A 124 -8.47 -8.65 -6.30
CA GLN A 124 -7.93 -10.01 -6.51
C GLN A 124 -6.41 -10.01 -6.53
N SER A 125 -5.80 -9.05 -7.23
CA SER A 125 -4.35 -8.93 -7.30
C SER A 125 -3.72 -8.59 -5.94
N LEU A 126 -4.39 -7.79 -5.11
CA LEU A 126 -3.94 -7.51 -3.74
C LEU A 126 -3.98 -8.78 -2.88
N VAL A 127 -5.08 -9.52 -2.92
CA VAL A 127 -5.26 -10.77 -2.15
C VAL A 127 -4.23 -11.83 -2.56
N ILE A 128 -4.07 -12.06 -3.86
CA ILE A 128 -3.09 -13.02 -4.38
C ILE A 128 -1.68 -12.52 -4.07
N GLY A 129 -1.38 -11.24 -4.28
CA GLY A 129 -0.05 -10.69 -4.07
C GLY A 129 0.40 -10.76 -2.60
N ILE A 130 -0.49 -10.50 -1.65
CA ILE A 130 -0.20 -10.67 -0.22
C ILE A 130 0.07 -12.14 0.08
N THR A 131 -0.75 -13.05 -0.44
CA THR A 131 -0.61 -14.49 -0.19
C THR A 131 0.73 -15.03 -0.72
N VAL A 132 1.06 -14.70 -1.97
CA VAL A 132 2.32 -15.11 -2.61
C VAL A 132 3.50 -14.47 -1.91
N ALA A 133 3.44 -13.19 -1.55
CA ALA A 133 4.51 -12.52 -0.81
C ALA A 133 4.82 -13.22 0.53
N VAL A 134 3.79 -13.59 1.30
CA VAL A 134 3.96 -14.31 2.56
C VAL A 134 4.50 -15.73 2.35
N PHE A 135 4.08 -16.39 1.28
CA PHE A 135 4.63 -17.70 0.93
C PHE A 135 6.12 -17.63 0.57
N CYS A 136 6.54 -16.61 -0.19
CA CYS A 136 7.95 -16.35 -0.50
C CYS A 136 8.79 -16.14 0.76
N HIS A 137 8.22 -15.41 1.74
CA HIS A 137 8.80 -15.23 3.06
C HIS A 137 8.97 -16.55 3.81
N TRP A 138 7.96 -17.43 3.82
CA TRP A 138 8.07 -18.76 4.44
C TRP A 138 9.11 -19.66 3.77
N MET A 139 9.33 -19.52 2.47
CA MET A 139 10.34 -20.30 1.76
C MET A 139 11.77 -19.85 2.07
N ILE A 140 12.00 -18.55 2.22
CA ILE A 140 13.35 -18.00 2.40
C ILE A 140 13.77 -17.93 3.87
N TYR A 141 12.82 -17.71 4.79
CA TYR A 141 13.12 -17.60 6.21
C TYR A 141 13.88 -18.81 6.81
N PRO A 142 13.63 -20.08 6.40
CA PRO A 142 14.41 -21.22 6.85
C PRO A 142 15.88 -21.21 6.39
N TRP A 143 16.18 -20.62 5.22
CA TRP A 143 17.53 -20.57 4.67
C TRP A 143 18.32 -19.36 5.15
N LEU A 144 17.64 -18.23 5.37
CA LEU A 144 18.21 -16.99 5.92
C LEU A 144 17.44 -16.58 7.19
N PRO A 145 17.62 -17.31 8.30
CA PRO A 145 17.03 -16.92 9.58
C PRO A 145 17.58 -15.57 10.03
N GLU A 146 16.74 -14.78 10.68
CA GLU A 146 17.12 -13.47 11.19
C GLU A 146 17.98 -13.67 12.45
N ASP A 147 19.15 -13.03 12.52
CA ASP A 147 19.80 -12.80 13.80
C ASP A 147 18.85 -11.97 14.66
N PRO A 148 18.66 -12.29 15.96
CA PRO A 148 17.77 -11.54 16.82
C PRO A 148 18.23 -10.08 16.90
N ALA A 149 17.59 -9.22 16.10
CA ALA A 149 17.82 -7.79 16.18
C ALA A 149 17.27 -7.29 17.53
N PRO A 150 18.00 -6.41 18.24
CA PRO A 150 17.48 -5.81 19.46
C PRO A 150 16.17 -5.10 19.11
N ALA A 151 15.13 -5.37 19.90
CA ALA A 151 13.77 -4.91 19.69
C ALA A 151 13.75 -3.46 19.17
N GLY A 152 13.47 -3.33 17.87
CA GLY A 152 13.38 -2.03 17.19
C GLY A 152 12.35 -1.17 17.91
N LYS A 153 12.79 0.04 18.27
CA LYS A 153 12.11 1.05 19.09
C LYS A 153 10.58 0.96 19.04
N VAL A 154 10.00 0.77 20.22
CA VAL A 154 8.59 0.98 20.57
C VAL A 154 8.07 2.19 19.80
N ALA A 155 6.98 1.98 19.06
CA ALA A 155 6.24 3.02 18.36
C ALA A 155 6.06 4.24 19.28
N ALA A 156 6.26 5.43 18.72
CA ALA A 156 6.21 6.69 19.46
C ALA A 156 4.96 6.76 20.36
N LYS A 157 5.16 7.29 21.57
CA LYS A 157 4.16 7.46 22.63
C LYS A 157 2.80 7.88 22.04
N PRO A 158 1.68 7.32 22.52
CA PRO A 158 0.37 7.77 22.09
C PRO A 158 0.24 9.26 22.38
N SER A 159 0.04 10.05 21.32
CA SER A 159 -0.38 11.45 21.43
C SER A 159 -1.69 11.49 22.23
N THR A 160 -1.91 12.55 22.99
CA THR A 160 -3.17 12.71 23.74
C THR A 160 -4.37 12.53 22.80
N PRO A 161 -5.50 11.97 23.28
CA PRO A 161 -6.66 11.64 22.43
C PRO A 161 -7.15 12.83 21.59
N GLU A 162 -7.06 14.03 22.17
CA GLU A 162 -7.43 15.29 21.53
C GLU A 162 -6.48 15.70 20.39
N GLN A 163 -5.16 15.58 20.63
CA GLN A 163 -4.14 15.83 19.60
C GLN A 163 -4.25 14.82 18.46
N SER A 164 -4.57 13.57 18.77
CA SER A 164 -4.71 12.51 17.77
C SER A 164 -5.97 12.65 16.91
N ASN A 165 -7.11 13.04 17.49
CA ASN A 165 -8.33 13.34 16.73
C ASN A 165 -8.11 14.52 15.78
N TRP A 166 -7.39 15.55 16.23
CA TRP A 166 -7.02 16.69 15.39
C TRP A 166 -6.14 16.28 14.20
N ILE A 167 -5.15 15.41 14.43
CA ILE A 167 -4.27 14.90 13.35
C ILE A 167 -5.09 14.05 12.36
N ALA A 168 -5.98 13.18 12.84
CA ALA A 168 -6.85 12.38 11.99
C ALA A 168 -7.77 13.26 11.13
N LEU A 169 -8.38 14.29 11.72
CA LEU A 169 -9.23 15.25 10.99
C LEU A 169 -8.43 16.02 9.93
N ARG A 170 -7.23 16.49 10.28
CA ARG A 170 -6.35 17.21 9.36
C ARG A 170 -5.97 16.33 8.16
N SER A 171 -5.62 15.07 8.39
CA SER A 171 -5.34 14.10 7.32
C SER A 171 -6.52 13.97 6.36
N THR A 172 -7.74 13.82 6.89
CA THR A 172 -8.96 13.76 6.09
C THR A 172 -9.18 15.03 5.26
N ILE A 173 -9.04 16.21 5.86
CA ILE A 173 -9.23 17.49 5.17
C ILE A 173 -8.21 17.68 4.03
N ILE A 174 -6.98 17.18 4.19
CA ILE A 174 -5.94 17.24 3.15
C ILE A 174 -6.25 16.29 1.99
N VAL A 175 -6.76 15.08 2.28
CA VAL A 175 -7.01 14.05 1.26
C VAL A 175 -8.30 14.30 0.49
N LEU A 176 -9.34 14.83 1.14
CA LEU A 176 -10.67 15.02 0.54
C LEU A 176 -10.68 15.85 -0.77
N PRO A 177 -10.02 17.03 -0.88
CA PRO A 177 -10.00 17.79 -2.13
C PRO A 177 -9.27 17.05 -3.24
N VAL A 178 -8.21 16.29 -2.91
CA VAL A 178 -7.47 15.48 -3.88
C VAL A 178 -8.34 14.34 -4.38
N TYR A 179 -9.08 13.67 -3.49
CA TYR A 179 -10.05 12.65 -3.88
C TYR A 179 -11.13 13.20 -4.82
N TRP A 180 -11.63 14.40 -4.56
CA TRP A 180 -12.59 15.04 -5.45
C TRP A 180 -12.01 15.28 -6.86
N VAL A 181 -10.76 15.73 -6.97
CA VAL A 181 -10.06 15.87 -8.27
C VAL A 181 -9.88 14.50 -8.96
N VAL A 182 -9.60 13.45 -8.19
CA VAL A 182 -9.54 12.08 -8.73
C VAL A 182 -10.86 11.65 -9.33
N LEU A 183 -12.00 11.99 -8.72
CA LEU A 183 -13.30 11.63 -9.28
C LEU A 183 -13.61 12.32 -10.62
N VAL A 184 -13.00 13.48 -10.89
CA VAL A 184 -13.15 14.17 -12.19
C VAL A 184 -12.39 13.43 -13.30
N ASN A 185 -11.19 12.94 -13.01
CA ASN A 185 -10.41 12.13 -13.95
C ASN A 185 -9.59 11.06 -13.21
N PRO A 186 -10.18 9.87 -12.96
CA PRO A 186 -9.51 8.84 -12.18
C PRO A 186 -8.22 8.36 -12.85
N ALA A 187 -8.21 8.24 -14.17
CA ALA A 187 -7.06 7.74 -14.92
C ALA A 187 -5.81 8.63 -14.78
N ALA A 188 -6.00 9.96 -14.74
CA ALA A 188 -4.88 10.91 -14.62
C ALA A 188 -4.37 11.07 -13.19
N TYR A 189 -5.25 10.98 -12.18
CA TYR A 189 -4.96 11.44 -10.83
C TYR A 189 -4.91 10.33 -9.76
N MET A 190 -5.13 9.06 -10.10
CA MET A 190 -5.14 7.96 -9.14
C MET A 190 -3.88 7.87 -8.26
N SER A 191 -2.72 8.14 -8.86
CA SER A 191 -1.42 8.13 -8.15
C SER A 191 -1.26 9.30 -7.17
N VAL A 192 -1.98 10.40 -7.39
CA VAL A 192 -1.93 11.61 -6.56
C VAL A 192 -2.62 11.39 -5.22
N VAL A 193 -3.78 10.71 -5.22
CA VAL A 193 -4.51 10.39 -3.97
C VAL A 193 -3.65 9.61 -3.00
N MET A 194 -2.90 8.60 -3.48
CA MET A 194 -2.05 7.79 -2.59
C MET A 194 -0.91 8.61 -1.99
N LYS A 195 -0.33 9.54 -2.74
CA LYS A 195 0.69 10.46 -2.21
C LYS A 195 0.11 11.45 -1.21
N ALA A 196 -1.08 11.99 -1.49
CA ALA A 196 -1.79 12.88 -0.59
C ALA A 196 -2.14 12.20 0.74
N VAL A 197 -2.54 10.92 0.71
CA VAL A 197 -2.78 10.10 1.90
C VAL A 197 -1.50 9.93 2.72
N LEU A 198 -0.39 9.56 2.07
CA LEU A 198 0.89 9.37 2.76
C LEU A 198 1.38 10.68 3.39
N LEU A 199 1.25 11.81 2.69
CA LEU A 199 1.53 13.15 3.22
C LEU A 199 0.61 13.51 4.40
N GLY A 200 -0.69 13.23 4.29
CA GLY A 200 -1.68 13.49 5.33
C GLY A 200 -1.38 12.71 6.63
N GLN A 201 -0.89 11.48 6.50
CA GLN A 201 -0.52 10.62 7.63
C GLN A 201 0.85 10.96 8.23
N GLN A 202 1.77 11.57 7.48
CA GLN A 202 3.14 11.92 7.92
C GLN A 202 3.29 13.34 8.48
N SER A 203 2.28 14.21 8.35
CA SER A 203 2.36 15.63 8.75
C SER A 203 2.48 15.88 10.27
N SER A 204 2.57 14.85 11.09
CA SER A 204 2.57 14.96 12.56
C SER A 204 3.96 15.14 13.19
N THR A 205 5.07 14.94 12.48
CA THR A 205 6.42 14.99 13.09
C THR A 205 7.51 15.72 12.28
N ILE A 206 7.27 16.04 11.01
CA ILE A 206 8.27 16.60 10.08
C ILE A 206 7.72 17.87 9.40
N ASP A 207 8.60 18.84 9.08
CA ASP A 207 8.25 20.01 8.29
C ASP A 207 7.66 19.58 6.94
N ALA A 208 6.41 19.96 6.65
CA ALA A 208 5.64 19.45 5.51
C ALA A 208 6.36 19.64 4.17
N LYS A 209 7.18 20.69 4.05
CA LYS A 209 8.01 20.94 2.88
C LYS A 209 9.09 19.86 2.69
N SER A 210 9.78 19.49 3.77
CA SER A 210 10.83 18.47 3.72
C SER A 210 10.27 17.08 3.40
N ALA A 211 9.16 16.69 4.03
CA ALA A 211 8.47 15.44 3.71
C ALA A 211 8.00 15.40 2.23
N GLY A 212 7.51 16.54 1.71
CA GLY A 212 7.16 16.66 0.30
C GLY A 212 8.35 16.47 -0.64
N VAL A 213 9.49 17.09 -0.35
CA VAL A 213 10.73 16.95 -1.13
C VAL A 213 11.26 15.52 -1.07
N GLU A 214 11.24 14.87 0.10
CA GLU A 214 11.66 13.48 0.24
C GLU A 214 10.78 12.52 -0.54
N LEU A 215 9.45 12.67 -0.46
CA LEU A 215 8.51 11.83 -1.21
C LEU A 215 8.66 12.02 -2.72
N LEU A 216 8.81 13.26 -3.19
CA LEU A 216 9.06 13.55 -4.61
C LEU A 216 10.42 13.03 -5.06
N GLY A 217 11.47 13.28 -4.28
CA GLY A 217 12.83 12.86 -4.56
C GLY A 217 12.97 11.34 -4.62
N SER A 218 12.39 10.63 -3.63
CA SER A 218 12.36 9.17 -3.60
C SER A 218 11.57 8.59 -4.78
N THR A 219 10.46 9.22 -5.17
CA THR A 219 9.69 8.80 -6.35
C THR A 219 10.47 9.01 -7.65
N ALA A 220 11.11 10.17 -7.81
CA ALA A 220 11.89 10.50 -9.01
C ALA A 220 13.11 9.58 -9.14
N LEU A 221 13.83 9.37 -8.05
CA LEU A 221 14.97 8.46 -7.97
C LEU A 221 14.55 7.01 -8.24
N GLY A 222 13.42 6.56 -7.70
CA GLY A 222 12.84 5.26 -8.05
C GLY A 222 12.52 5.13 -9.54
N GLY A 223 12.01 6.19 -10.17
CA GLY A 223 11.79 6.25 -11.62
C GLY A 223 13.08 6.17 -12.44
N VAL A 224 14.14 6.89 -12.04
CA VAL A 224 15.45 6.84 -12.69
C VAL A 224 16.04 5.43 -12.61
N PHE A 225 15.98 4.79 -11.43
CA PHE A 225 16.41 3.41 -11.28
C PHE A 225 15.58 2.44 -12.13
N ALA A 226 14.27 2.63 -12.21
CA ALA A 226 13.41 1.80 -13.07
C ALA A 226 13.79 1.92 -14.56
N VAL A 227 14.10 3.14 -15.05
CA VAL A 227 14.56 3.35 -16.43
C VAL A 227 15.92 2.69 -16.66
N PHE A 228 16.87 2.87 -15.75
CA PHE A 228 18.18 2.22 -15.84
C PHE A 228 18.02 0.69 -15.87
N PHE A 229 17.24 0.15 -14.94
CA PHE A 229 16.97 -1.28 -14.84
C PHE A 229 16.33 -1.85 -16.12
N TRP A 230 15.39 -1.10 -16.70
CA TRP A 230 14.77 -1.42 -17.98
C TRP A 230 15.78 -1.44 -19.14
N MET A 231 16.66 -0.44 -19.21
CA MET A 231 17.71 -0.38 -20.24
C MET A 231 18.65 -1.57 -20.16
N VAL A 232 19.09 -1.92 -18.95
CA VAL A 232 19.94 -3.09 -18.78
C VAL A 232 19.14 -4.33 -19.21
N LEU A 233 17.86 -4.49 -18.83
CA LEU A 233 17.06 -5.70 -19.10
C LEU A 233 16.88 -5.94 -20.60
N GLY A 234 16.85 -4.85 -21.38
CA GLY A 234 16.83 -4.89 -22.84
C GLY A 234 18.02 -5.61 -23.48
N ILE A 235 19.13 -5.80 -22.76
CA ILE A 235 20.30 -6.55 -23.25
C ILE A 235 20.00 -8.06 -23.31
N TYR A 236 19.29 -8.59 -22.31
CA TYR A 236 18.89 -10.01 -22.28
C TYR A 236 17.61 -10.21 -21.46
N THR A 237 16.48 -10.25 -22.14
CA THR A 237 15.15 -10.38 -21.52
C THR A 237 14.85 -11.83 -21.17
N ASN A 238 15.25 -12.26 -19.97
CA ASN A 238 14.88 -13.56 -19.41
C ASN A 238 14.43 -13.42 -17.95
N LEU A 239 13.49 -14.24 -17.52
CA LEU A 239 12.97 -14.24 -16.14
C LEU A 239 14.07 -14.49 -15.10
N TRP A 240 15.05 -15.34 -15.41
CA TRP A 240 16.21 -15.56 -14.54
C TRP A 240 17.13 -14.35 -14.47
N MET A 241 17.28 -13.60 -15.56
CA MET A 241 18.04 -12.34 -15.55
C MET A 241 17.34 -11.28 -14.70
N PHE A 242 16.02 -11.22 -14.79
CA PHE A 242 15.19 -10.33 -13.99
C PHE A 242 15.25 -10.67 -12.49
N PHE A 243 15.28 -11.97 -12.14
CA PHE A 243 15.53 -12.43 -10.77
C PHE A 243 16.93 -12.05 -10.28
N LEU A 244 17.97 -12.32 -11.07
CA LEU A 244 19.36 -12.09 -10.67
C LEU A 244 19.68 -10.62 -10.41
N TRP A 245 19.03 -9.72 -11.14
CA TRP A 245 19.30 -8.28 -10.99
C TRP A 245 18.49 -7.62 -9.88
N MET A 246 17.44 -8.30 -9.41
CA MET A 246 16.69 -7.90 -8.22
C MET A 246 17.37 -8.33 -6.92
N LEU A 247 18.38 -9.22 -7.00
CA LEU A 247 19.15 -9.74 -5.86
C LEU A 247 20.22 -8.74 -5.38
#